data_AF-A0A7X9H7F0-F1
#
_entry.id   AF-A0A7X9H7F0-F1
#
_cell.length_a   1.000
_cell.length_b   1.000
_cell.length_c   1.000
_cell.angle_alpha   90.00
_cell.angle_beta   90.00
_cell.angle_gamma   90.00
#
_symmetry.space_group_name_H-M   'P 1'
#
loop_
_entity.id
_entity.type
_entity.pdbx_description
1 polymer ?
#
loop_
_entity_poly.entity_id
_entity_poly.type
_entity_poly.pdbx_seq_one_letter_code
_entity_poly.pdbx_strand_id
1 'polypeptide(L)'
;QAKAEAAAGAVQAELNTHKADKANPHGTTKAQIGLGNVDNKKQLGATEQAVDSAKLEGNTLAQVRAGVTKANVGLANVDNVKQMPISGGTFTGVAVAQANTSYTTRQLRNVIMSTANPSGGSNGDIWIKYK
;
A
#
# COMPACT_ATOMS: atom_id res chain seq x y z
N GLN A 1 51.48 -13.89 -62.77
CA GLN A 1 50.28 -13.04 -62.92
C GLN A 1 49.00 -13.85 -62.70
N ALA A 2 48.71 -14.87 -63.53
CA ALA A 2 47.51 -15.72 -63.39
C ALA A 2 47.29 -16.36 -61.99
N LYS A 3 48.36 -16.81 -61.31
CA LYS A 3 48.25 -17.41 -59.97
C LYS A 3 47.82 -16.41 -58.87
N ALA A 4 48.22 -15.14 -59.00
CA ALA A 4 47.89 -14.10 -58.03
C ALA A 4 46.43 -13.61 -58.21
N GLU A 5 45.97 -13.52 -59.45
CA GLU A 5 44.58 -13.20 -59.80
C GLU A 5 43.62 -14.29 -59.31
N ALA A 6 44.00 -15.56 -59.47
CA ALA A 6 43.25 -16.69 -58.93
C ALA A 6 43.15 -16.64 -57.39
N ALA A 7 44.24 -16.29 -56.69
CA ALA A 7 44.23 -16.14 -55.24
C ALA A 7 43.34 -14.97 -54.78
N ALA A 8 43.36 -13.84 -55.49
CA ALA A 8 42.48 -12.71 -55.20
C ALA A 8 40.99 -13.06 -55.39
N GLY A 9 40.67 -13.83 -56.42
CA GLY A 9 39.30 -14.33 -56.65
C GLY A 9 38.81 -15.25 -55.53
N ALA A 10 39.66 -16.15 -55.04
CA ALA A 10 39.33 -17.04 -53.93
C ALA A 10 39.06 -16.27 -52.63
N VAL A 11 39.93 -15.31 -52.28
CA VAL A 11 39.74 -14.44 -51.11
C VAL A 11 38.45 -13.64 -51.20
N GLN A 12 38.11 -13.12 -52.40
CA GLN A 12 36.87 -12.39 -52.59
C GLN A 12 35.62 -13.27 -52.41
N ALA A 13 35.69 -14.53 -52.86
CA ALA A 13 34.62 -15.51 -52.68
C ALA A 13 34.43 -15.88 -51.20
N GLU A 14 35.53 -16.09 -50.46
CA GLU A 14 35.51 -16.34 -49.01
C GLU A 14 34.94 -15.13 -48.25
N LEU A 15 35.34 -13.91 -48.61
CA LEU A 15 34.83 -12.68 -47.99
C LEU A 15 33.33 -12.50 -48.24
N ASN A 16 32.85 -12.80 -49.46
CA ASN A 16 31.43 -12.73 -49.78
C ASN A 16 30.64 -13.79 -49.01
N THR A 17 31.20 -14.99 -48.86
CA THR A 17 30.63 -16.06 -48.04
C THR A 17 30.55 -15.63 -46.58
N HIS A 18 31.63 -15.07 -46.01
CA HIS A 18 31.65 -14.56 -44.65
C HIS A 18 30.63 -13.43 -44.42
N LYS A 19 30.50 -12.48 -45.36
CA LYS A 19 29.50 -11.40 -45.27
C LYS A 19 28.05 -11.93 -45.31
N ALA A 20 27.82 -13.00 -46.09
CA ALA A 20 26.53 -13.65 -46.24
C ALA A 20 26.22 -14.64 -45.10
N ASP A 21 27.23 -15.13 -44.39
CA ASP A 21 27.07 -16.03 -43.26
C ASP A 21 26.38 -15.32 -42.09
N LYS A 22 25.13 -15.72 -41.83
CA LYS A 22 24.32 -15.28 -40.69
C LYS A 22 24.19 -16.36 -39.62
N ALA A 23 24.85 -17.51 -39.78
CA ALA A 23 24.73 -18.64 -38.89
C ALA A 23 25.50 -18.44 -37.57
N ASN A 24 26.40 -17.45 -37.45
CA ASN A 24 27.21 -17.25 -36.24
C ASN A 24 27.87 -15.84 -36.08
N PRO A 25 27.39 -15.00 -35.15
CA PRO A 25 26.02 -14.59 -35.02
C PRO A 25 25.81 -13.20 -35.63
N HIS A 26 24.97 -13.14 -36.66
CA HIS A 26 24.12 -11.98 -36.91
C HIS A 26 22.67 -12.47 -36.91
N GLY A 27 21.83 -11.90 -36.03
CA GLY A 27 20.43 -12.32 -35.90
C GLY A 27 20.20 -13.48 -34.92
N THR A 28 21.04 -13.62 -33.89
CA THR A 28 20.83 -14.58 -32.80
C THR A 28 19.42 -14.44 -32.24
N THR A 29 18.68 -15.54 -32.26
CA THR A 29 17.32 -15.63 -31.75
C THR A 29 17.33 -15.95 -30.26
N LYS A 30 16.24 -15.63 -29.57
CA LYS A 30 16.06 -16.00 -28.16
C LYS A 30 16.22 -17.49 -27.91
N ALA A 31 15.76 -18.32 -28.84
CA ALA A 31 15.91 -19.78 -28.75
C ALA A 31 17.39 -20.19 -28.73
N GLN A 32 18.24 -19.58 -29.57
CA GLN A 32 19.67 -19.90 -29.66
C GLN A 32 20.45 -19.60 -28.38
N ILE A 33 20.03 -18.62 -27.58
CA ILE A 33 20.66 -18.27 -26.30
C ILE A 33 19.91 -18.85 -25.09
N GLY A 34 19.01 -19.82 -25.30
CA GLY A 34 18.25 -20.47 -24.22
C GLY A 34 17.17 -19.59 -23.58
N LEU A 35 16.88 -18.42 -24.16
CA LEU A 35 15.86 -17.48 -23.70
C LEU A 35 14.52 -17.61 -24.45
N GLY A 36 14.28 -18.76 -25.11
CA GLY A 36 13.10 -18.97 -25.97
C GLY A 36 11.76 -18.73 -25.26
N ASN A 37 11.69 -18.98 -23.96
CA ASN A 37 10.50 -18.77 -23.13
C ASN A 37 10.46 -17.39 -22.44
N VAL A 38 11.48 -16.55 -22.65
CA VAL A 38 11.57 -15.25 -21.98
C VAL A 38 10.91 -14.18 -22.83
N ASP A 39 9.86 -13.56 -22.32
CA ASP A 39 9.18 -12.43 -22.95
C ASP A 39 10.08 -11.20 -23.04
N ASN A 40 9.88 -10.36 -24.08
CA ASN A 40 10.56 -9.06 -24.16
C ASN A 40 9.68 -7.98 -23.52
N LYS A 41 9.78 -7.83 -22.19
CA LYS A 41 9.03 -6.82 -21.44
C LYS A 41 10.00 -5.83 -20.77
N LYS A 42 9.55 -4.58 -20.57
CA LYS A 42 10.31 -3.59 -19.79
C LYS A 42 10.58 -4.18 -18.40
N GLN A 43 11.86 -4.34 -18.07
CA GLN A 43 12.27 -4.67 -16.71
C GLN A 43 12.14 -3.43 -15.82
N LEU A 44 11.87 -3.63 -14.53
CA LEU A 44 11.88 -2.55 -13.58
C LEU A 44 13.31 -2.01 -13.40
N GLY A 45 13.45 -0.69 -13.39
CA GLY A 45 14.70 -0.01 -13.04
C GLY A 45 15.03 -0.17 -11.56
N ALA A 46 16.28 0.09 -11.19
CA ALA A 46 16.79 -0.12 -9.82
C ALA A 46 16.05 0.68 -8.73
N THR A 47 15.33 1.74 -9.10
CA THR A 47 14.53 2.57 -8.20
C THR A 47 13.03 2.36 -8.35
N GLU A 48 12.60 1.54 -9.33
CA GLU A 48 11.20 1.20 -9.52
C GLU A 48 10.84 0.05 -8.57
N GLN A 49 9.68 0.13 -7.92
CA GLN A 49 9.19 -0.94 -7.06
C GLN A 49 8.17 -1.78 -7.82
N ALA A 50 8.31 -3.09 -7.73
CA ALA A 50 7.32 -4.01 -8.26
C ALA A 50 6.04 -3.83 -7.44
N VAL A 51 5.09 -3.09 -7.99
CA VAL A 51 3.71 -3.18 -7.53
C VAL A 51 3.14 -4.46 -8.11
N ASP A 52 2.37 -5.21 -7.31
CA ASP A 52 1.56 -6.31 -7.82
C ASP A 52 0.47 -5.69 -8.70
N SER A 53 0.82 -5.42 -9.96
CA SER A 53 -0.04 -4.78 -10.93
C SER A 53 -1.32 -5.59 -11.09
N ALA A 54 -1.32 -6.90 -10.88
CA ALA A 54 -2.54 -7.70 -10.94
C ALA A 54 -3.59 -7.30 -9.88
N LYS A 55 -3.18 -6.68 -8.77
CA LYS A 55 -4.12 -6.14 -7.76
C LYS A 55 -4.59 -4.72 -8.05
N LEU A 56 -3.86 -3.97 -8.88
CA LEU A 56 -4.12 -2.54 -9.14
C LEU A 56 -4.61 -2.28 -10.57
N GLU A 57 -4.20 -3.08 -11.54
CA GLU A 57 -4.61 -3.01 -12.95
C GLU A 57 -6.09 -3.34 -13.07
N GLY A 58 -6.84 -2.46 -13.73
CA GLY A 58 -8.28 -2.58 -13.89
C GLY A 58 -9.12 -2.09 -12.70
N ASN A 59 -8.49 -1.76 -11.56
CA ASN A 59 -9.18 -1.17 -10.42
C ASN A 59 -9.06 0.36 -10.43
N THR A 60 -10.19 1.03 -10.37
CA THR A 60 -10.29 2.47 -10.12
C THR A 60 -9.82 2.81 -8.70
N LEU A 61 -9.43 4.06 -8.47
CA LEU A 61 -9.10 4.57 -7.13
C LEU A 61 -10.24 4.32 -6.10
N ALA A 62 -11.49 4.31 -6.56
CA ALA A 62 -12.65 4.00 -5.73
C ALA A 62 -12.66 2.53 -5.29
N GLN A 63 -12.37 1.60 -6.20
CA GLN A 63 -12.30 0.16 -5.88
C GLN A 63 -11.17 -0.16 -4.91
N VAL A 64 -10.00 0.47 -5.08
CA VAL A 64 -8.87 0.31 -4.15
C VAL A 64 -9.24 0.81 -2.74
N ARG A 65 -9.89 1.98 -2.64
CA ARG A 65 -10.31 2.52 -1.34
C ARG A 65 -11.42 1.70 -0.68
N ALA A 66 -12.36 1.18 -1.45
CA ALA A 66 -13.42 0.32 -0.93
C ALA A 66 -12.87 -0.99 -0.35
N GLY A 67 -11.76 -1.50 -0.91
CA GLY A 67 -11.08 -2.70 -0.40
C GLY A 67 -10.32 -2.51 0.92
N VAL A 68 -10.08 -1.26 1.35
CA VAL A 68 -9.45 -0.95 2.63
C VAL A 68 -10.51 -0.57 3.65
N THR A 69 -11.02 -1.57 4.38
CA THR A 69 -11.97 -1.40 5.48
C THR A 69 -11.25 -1.33 6.83
N LYS A 70 -11.98 -0.99 7.90
CA LYS A 70 -11.45 -1.03 9.27
C LYS A 70 -10.91 -2.40 9.66
N ALA A 71 -11.53 -3.48 9.16
CA ALA A 71 -11.06 -4.83 9.43
C ALA A 71 -9.70 -5.09 8.78
N ASN A 72 -9.47 -4.59 7.56
CA ASN A 72 -8.19 -4.77 6.86
C ASN A 72 -7.01 -4.14 7.61
N VAL A 73 -7.26 -3.07 8.37
CA VAL A 73 -6.23 -2.35 9.15
C VAL A 73 -6.26 -2.67 10.65
N GLY A 74 -7.01 -3.71 11.06
CA GLY A 74 -7.05 -4.14 12.47
C GLY A 74 -7.84 -3.24 13.42
N LEU A 75 -8.65 -2.31 12.89
CA LEU A 75 -9.46 -1.35 13.65
C LEU A 75 -10.95 -1.73 13.68
N ALA A 76 -11.29 -3.00 13.46
CA ALA A 76 -12.69 -3.47 13.40
C ALA A 76 -13.48 -3.22 14.69
N ASN A 77 -12.80 -3.19 15.84
CA ASN A 77 -13.38 -2.93 17.16
C ASN A 77 -13.44 -1.44 17.52
N VAL A 78 -13.02 -0.54 16.64
CA VAL A 78 -12.99 0.89 16.90
C VAL A 78 -14.20 1.57 16.26
N ASP A 79 -15.07 2.12 17.11
CA ASP A 79 -16.23 2.89 16.69
C ASP A 79 -15.83 4.25 16.12
N ASN A 80 -16.60 4.72 15.12
CA ASN A 80 -16.46 6.08 14.60
C ASN A 80 -17.18 7.07 15.51
N VAL A 81 -16.51 7.46 16.60
CA VAL A 81 -16.97 8.51 17.48
C VAL A 81 -16.06 9.73 17.36
N LYS A 82 -16.64 10.93 17.50
CA LYS A 82 -15.86 12.16 17.58
C LYS A 82 -15.03 12.11 18.87
N GLN A 83 -13.74 11.82 18.75
CA GLN A 83 -12.81 11.85 19.87
C GLN A 83 -12.41 13.29 20.20
N MET A 84 -12.05 13.54 21.46
CA MET A 84 -11.49 14.82 21.87
C MET A 84 -10.11 15.02 21.21
N PRO A 85 -9.81 16.21 20.64
CA PRO A 85 -8.50 16.48 20.06
C PRO A 85 -7.37 16.29 21.09
N ILE A 86 -6.24 15.73 20.67
CA ILE A 86 -5.07 15.54 21.53
C ILE A 86 -4.48 16.86 22.05
N SER A 87 -4.67 17.95 21.30
CA SER A 87 -4.31 19.31 21.69
C SER A 87 -5.21 19.89 22.81
N GLY A 88 -6.21 19.13 23.26
CA GLY A 88 -7.28 19.62 24.12
C GLY A 88 -8.37 20.35 23.35
N GLY A 89 -9.52 20.52 24.00
CA GLY A 89 -10.69 21.22 23.48
C GLY A 89 -11.82 21.24 24.50
N THR A 90 -12.94 21.89 24.16
CA THR A 90 -14.13 21.92 25.03
C THR A 90 -14.90 20.62 24.91
N PHE A 91 -15.01 19.88 26.02
CA PHE A 91 -15.93 18.75 26.09
C PHE A 91 -17.37 19.27 26.00
N THR A 92 -18.11 18.84 24.98
CA THR A 92 -19.51 19.21 24.76
C THR A 92 -20.34 17.93 24.89
N GLY A 93 -21.00 17.73 26.02
CA GLY A 93 -21.77 16.52 26.32
C GLY A 93 -21.87 16.22 27.82
N VAL A 94 -22.49 15.09 28.17
CA VAL A 94 -22.57 14.59 29.55
C VAL A 94 -21.43 13.59 29.79
N ALA A 95 -20.60 13.83 30.80
CA ALA A 95 -19.63 12.85 31.27
C ALA A 95 -20.32 11.90 32.26
N VAL A 96 -20.78 10.75 31.76
CA VAL A 96 -21.38 9.68 32.58
C VAL A 96 -20.27 8.69 32.93
N ALA A 97 -19.94 8.49 34.21
CA ALA A 97 -19.06 7.38 34.57
C ALA A 97 -19.91 6.11 34.62
N GLN A 98 -19.39 5.04 34.02
CA GLN A 98 -20.10 3.76 33.98
C GLN A 98 -20.04 3.13 35.37
N ALA A 99 -21.11 2.43 35.77
CA ALA A 99 -21.11 1.66 37.00
C ALA A 99 -20.02 0.60 36.92
N ASN A 100 -19.00 0.71 37.77
CA ASN A 100 -17.99 -0.32 37.92
C ASN A 100 -18.60 -1.45 38.76
N THR A 101 -19.10 -2.49 38.09
CA THR A 101 -19.75 -3.64 38.74
C THR A 101 -18.79 -4.51 39.55
N SER A 102 -17.48 -4.22 39.52
CA SER A 102 -16.42 -5.05 40.12
C SER A 102 -15.97 -4.62 41.53
N TYR A 103 -16.43 -3.49 42.10
CA TYR A 103 -15.96 -3.05 43.43
C TYR A 103 -17.08 -2.67 44.40
N THR A 104 -16.93 -3.07 45.66
CA THR A 104 -17.89 -2.89 46.78
C THR A 104 -17.72 -1.58 47.55
N THR A 105 -16.77 -0.71 47.16
CA THR A 105 -16.51 0.57 47.83
C THR A 105 -16.94 1.77 46.99
N ARG A 106 -17.35 2.85 47.68
CA ARG A 106 -18.03 4.04 47.14
C ARG A 106 -17.13 4.81 46.16
N GLN A 107 -17.25 4.53 44.86
CA GLN A 107 -16.58 5.28 43.79
C GLN A 107 -17.50 6.36 43.18
N LEU A 108 -16.89 7.35 42.52
CA LEU A 108 -17.59 8.39 41.78
C LEU A 108 -18.28 7.77 40.56
N ARG A 109 -19.60 7.96 40.45
CA ARG A 109 -20.41 7.47 39.32
C ARG A 109 -20.60 8.50 38.24
N ASN A 110 -20.82 9.77 38.56
CA ASN A 110 -21.01 10.81 37.56
C ASN A 110 -20.36 12.09 38.05
N VAL A 111 -19.86 12.92 37.12
CA VAL A 111 -19.48 14.30 37.40
C VAL A 111 -20.30 15.20 36.48
N ILE A 112 -21.26 15.91 37.07
CA ILE A 112 -22.22 16.77 36.35
C ILE A 112 -21.80 18.22 36.53
N MET A 113 -21.51 18.92 35.44
CA MET A 113 -21.22 20.36 35.44
C MET A 113 -22.42 21.10 34.85
N SER A 114 -23.08 21.99 35.60
CA SER A 114 -24.31 22.67 35.15
C SER A 114 -24.47 24.07 35.75
N THR A 115 -25.18 24.98 35.06
CA THR A 115 -25.63 26.26 35.63
C THR A 115 -26.93 26.13 36.44
N ALA A 116 -27.68 25.03 36.26
CA ALA A 116 -28.90 24.74 37.00
C ALA A 116 -28.60 24.23 38.42
N ASN A 117 -29.58 24.35 39.31
CA ASN A 117 -29.49 23.69 40.61
C ASN A 117 -29.53 22.16 40.44
N PRO A 118 -28.81 21.39 41.28
CA PRO A 118 -28.90 19.94 41.28
C PRO A 118 -30.36 19.46 41.40
N SER A 119 -30.84 18.71 40.41
CA SER A 119 -32.19 18.10 40.44
C SER A 119 -32.11 16.61 40.11
N GLY A 120 -32.14 15.78 41.17
CA GLY A 120 -32.09 14.33 41.08
C GLY A 120 -30.68 13.77 40.89
N GLY A 121 -30.25 12.87 41.76
CA GLY A 121 -28.95 12.22 41.68
C GLY A 121 -28.88 11.02 42.62
N SER A 122 -27.99 10.09 42.33
CA SER A 122 -27.79 8.89 43.15
C SER A 122 -26.49 9.01 43.97
N ASN A 123 -26.37 8.27 45.07
CA ASN A 123 -25.17 8.29 45.94
C ASN A 123 -23.89 7.98 45.13
N GLY A 124 -22.92 8.90 45.12
CA GLY A 124 -21.70 8.80 44.31
C GLY A 124 -21.67 9.72 43.08
N ASP A 125 -22.74 10.47 42.80
CA ASP A 125 -22.72 11.54 41.80
C ASP A 125 -22.13 12.83 42.40
N ILE A 126 -21.26 13.51 41.66
CA ILE A 126 -20.75 14.85 42.00
C ILE A 126 -21.42 15.87 41.07
N TRP A 127 -21.92 16.95 41.66
CA TRP A 127 -22.47 18.09 40.92
C TRP A 127 -21.63 19.34 41.17
N ILE A 128 -21.15 19.96 40.10
CA ILE A 128 -20.42 21.22 40.14
C ILE A 128 -21.30 22.27 39.47
N LYS A 129 -21.90 23.14 40.28
CA LYS A 129 -22.65 24.28 39.78
C LYS A 129 -21.70 25.44 39.46
N TYR A 130 -21.82 26.02 38.27
CA TYR A 130 -21.09 27.24 37.91
C TYR A 130 -22.07 28.38 37.58
N LYS A 131 -21.59 29.62 37.71
CA LYS A 131 -22.34 30.83 37.34
C LYS A 131 -22.19 31.15 35.87
#